data_AF-A0A009IP78-F1
#
_entry.id   AF-A0A009IP78-F1
#
_cell.length_a   1.000
_cell.length_b   1.000
_cell.length_c   1.000
_cell.angle_alpha   90.00
_cell.angle_beta   90.00
_cell.angle_gamma   90.00
#
_symmetry.space_group_name_H-M   'P 1'
#
loop_
_entity.id
_entity.type
_entity.pdbx_description
1 polymer ?
#
loop_
_entity_poly.entity_id
_entity_poly.type
_entity_poly.pdbx_seq_one_letter_code
_entity_poly.pdbx_strand_id
1 'polypeptide(L)' 'MVDRVEASKNLELLKANQARLMNYNHLYSSYAFRQDCGAELRKIGKQIANIEELLHEKPKTTR' A
#
# COMPACT_ATOMS: atom_id res chain seq x y z
N MET A 1 -17.83 8.33 7.57
CA MET A 1 -16.72 8.59 8.50
C MET A 1 -15.70 7.48 8.26
N VAL A 2 -14.44 7.80 7.96
CA VAL A 2 -13.41 6.76 7.76
C VAL A 2 -13.17 6.08 9.10
N ASP A 3 -13.33 4.76 9.14
CA ASP A 3 -12.94 3.97 10.30
C ASP A 3 -11.41 3.95 10.38
N ARG A 4 -10.86 4.75 11.29
CA ARG A 4 -9.41 4.90 11.46
C ARG A 4 -8.74 3.60 11.94
N VAL A 5 -9.47 2.75 12.67
CA VAL A 5 -8.95 1.45 13.12
C VAL A 5 -8.80 0.52 11.93
N GLU A 6 -9.84 0.44 11.10
CA GLU A 6 -9.83 -0.38 9.89
C GLU A 6 -8.83 0.16 8.85
N ALA A 7 -8.71 1.48 8.70
CA ALA A 7 -7.70 2.10 7.84
C ALA A 7 -6.26 1.77 8.29
N SER A 8 -6.00 1.76 9.60
CA SER A 8 -4.68 1.43 10.15
C SER A 8 -4.32 -0.04 9.92
N LYS A 9 -5.27 -0.97 10.12
CA LYS A 9 -5.07 -2.40 9.82
C LYS A 9 -4.77 -2.63 8.34
N ASN A 10 -5.53 -1.96 7.45
CA ASN A 10 -5.32 -2.05 6.02
C ASN A 10 -3.95 -1.49 5.60
N LEU A 11 -3.48 -0.42 6.25
CA LEU A 11 -2.13 0.12 6.03
C LEU A 11 -1.04 -0.90 6.40
N GLU A 12 -1.16 -1.56 7.56
CA GLU A 12 -0.21 -2.59 7.98
C GLU A 12 -0.16 -3.78 7.02
N LEU A 13 -1.33 -4.26 6.58
CA LEU A 13 -1.44 -5.34 5.60
C LEU A 13 -0.80 -4.97 4.26
N LEU A 14 -1.03 -3.75 3.76
CA LEU A 14 -0.44 -3.28 2.52
C LEU A 14 1.09 -3.18 2.62
N LYS A 15 1.63 -2.69 3.73
CA LYS A 15 3.07 -2.63 3.99
C LYS A 15 3.69 -4.04 4.04
N ALA A 16 3.02 -4.99 4.69
CA ALA A 16 3.47 -6.38 4.73
C ALA A 16 3.46 -7.02 3.33
N ASN A 17 2.41 -6.78 2.53
CA ASN A 17 2.32 -7.28 1.16
C ASN A 17 3.39 -6.67 0.24
N GLN A 18 3.69 -5.38 0.39
CA GLN A 18 4.76 -4.72 -0.33
C GLN A 18 6.12 -5.39 -0.05
N ALA A 19 6.43 -5.66 1.22
CA ALA A 19 7.68 -6.32 1.61
C ALA A 19 7.78 -7.75 1.04
N ARG A 20 6.67 -8.51 1.04
CA ARG A 20 6.62 -9.85 0.43
C ARG A 20 6.85 -9.80 -1.09
N LEU A 21 6.21 -8.86 -1.79
CA LEU A 21 6.40 -8.70 -3.24
C LEU A 21 7.82 -8.29 -3.61
N MET A 22 8.46 -7.43 -2.82
CA MET A 22 9.88 -7.10 -3.01
C MET A 22 10.78 -8.34 -2.87
N ASN A 23 10.48 -9.20 -1.90
CA ASN A 23 11.21 -10.46 -1.70
C ASN A 23 11.00 -11.43 -2.88
N TYR A 24 9.76 -11.63 -3.32
CA TYR A 24 9.49 -12.48 -4.48
C TYR A 24 10.15 -11.97 -5.77
N ASN A 25 10.14 -10.65 -6.00
CA ASN A 25 10.82 -10.05 -7.16
C ASN A 25 12.34 -10.29 -7.15
N HIS A 26 12.94 -10.48 -5.97
CA HIS A 26 14.35 -10.86 -5.86
C HIS A 26 14.59 -12.34 -6.16
N LEU A 27 13.68 -13.22 -5.70
CA LEU A 27 13.80 -14.68 -5.84
C LEU A 27 13.47 -15.20 -7.25
N TYR A 28 12.57 -14.54 -7.96
CA TYR A 28 12.13 -14.96 -9.29
C TYR A 28 12.59 -13.95 -10.36
N SER A 29 13.36 -14.43 -11.32
CA SER A 29 14.11 -13.58 -12.26
C SER A 29 13.55 -13.54 -13.68
N SER A 30 12.36 -14.10 -13.94
CA SER A 30 11.76 -14.00 -15.26
C SER A 30 11.34 -12.56 -15.55
N TYR A 31 11.48 -12.13 -16.81
CA TYR A 31 11.11 -10.76 -17.19
C TYR A 31 9.63 -10.47 -16.94
N ALA A 32 8.74 -11.39 -17.33
CA ALA A 32 7.29 -11.27 -17.11
C ALA A 32 6.97 -11.12 -15.61
N PHE A 33 7.55 -11.97 -14.76
CA PHE A 33 7.34 -11.91 -13.33
C PHE A 33 7.79 -10.58 -12.72
N ARG A 34 8.94 -10.04 -13.15
CA ARG A 34 9.41 -8.72 -12.69
C ARG A 34 8.49 -7.58 -13.12
N GLN A 35 7.90 -7.66 -14.32
CA GLN A 35 6.93 -6.66 -14.77
C GLN A 35 5.65 -6.70 -13.93
N ASP A 36 5.14 -7.90 -13.66
CA ASP A 36 3.94 -8.11 -12.83
C ASP A 36 4.18 -7.64 -11.39
N CYS A 37 5.31 -8.01 -10.78
CA CYS A 37 5.70 -7.52 -9.47
C CYS A 37 5.82 -5.99 -9.44
N GLY A 38 6.45 -5.40 -10.45
CA GLY A 38 6.58 -3.95 -10.57
C GLY A 38 5.22 -3.25 -10.68
N ALA A 39 4.26 -3.82 -11.41
CA ALA A 39 2.91 -3.29 -11.53
C ALA A 39 2.16 -3.33 -10.19
N GLU A 40 2.22 -4.45 -9.47
CA GLU A 40 1.54 -4.58 -8.18
C GLU A 40 2.18 -3.71 -7.10
N LEU A 41 3.52 -3.58 -7.09
CA LEU A 41 4.21 -2.65 -6.18
C LEU A 41 3.78 -1.19 -6.37
N ARG A 42 3.58 -0.74 -7.63
CA ARG A 42 3.07 0.62 -7.92
C ARG A 42 1.64 0.80 -7.41
N LYS A 43 0.79 -0.22 -7.53
CA LYS A 43 -0.60 -0.18 -7.07
C LYS A 43 -0.68 -0.13 -5.54
N ILE A 44 0.06 -1.00 -4.85
CA ILE A 44 0.14 -1.01 -3.39
C ILE A 44 0.71 0.31 -2.87
N GLY A 45 1.75 0.85 -3.51
CA GLY A 45 2.32 2.15 -3.13
C GLY A 45 1.30 3.30 -3.18
N LYS A 46 0.44 3.33 -4.21
CA LYS A 46 -0.66 4.32 -4.29
C LYS A 46 -1.70 4.13 -3.18
N GLN A 47 -2.05 2.88 -2.86
CA GLN A 47 -3.01 2.59 -1.80
C GLN A 47 -2.47 3.01 -0.42
N ILE A 48 -1.19 2.76 -0.15
CA ILE A 48 -0.50 3.20 1.07
C ILE A 48 -0.56 4.73 1.18
N ALA A 49 -0.15 5.45 0.13
CA ALA A 49 -0.14 6.91 0.12
C ALA A 49 -1.55 7.50 0.40
N ASN A 50 -2.58 6.96 -0.24
CA ASN A 50 -3.96 7.40 -0.04
C ASN A 50 -4.44 7.16 1.41
N ILE A 51 -4.12 6.01 2.00
CA ILE A 51 -4.53 5.71 3.37
C ILE A 51 -3.75 6.58 4.37
N GLU A 52 -2.46 6.80 4.13
CA GLU A 52 -1.65 7.72 4.93
C GLU A 52 -2.23 9.14 4.87
N GLU A 53 -2.56 9.64 3.68
CA GLU A 53 -3.23 10.95 3.52
C GLU A 53 -4.55 11.02 4.29
N LEU A 54 -5.42 10.01 4.17
CA LEU A 54 -6.70 9.94 4.91
C LEU A 54 -6.53 9.89 6.44
N LEU A 55 -5.47 9.23 6.93
CA LEU A 55 -5.16 9.18 8.36
C LEU A 55 -4.52 10.49 8.85
N HIS A 56 -3.77 11.18 7.99
CA HIS A 56 -3.10 12.45 8.29
C HIS A 56 -4.01 13.68 8.12
N GLU A 57 -5.05 13.61 7.28
CA GLU A 57 -6.06 14.66 7.19
C GLU A 57 -6.70 14.85 8.58
N LYS A 58 -6.40 15.99 9.21
CA LYS A 58 -7.19 16.47 10.34
C LYS A 58 -8.64 16.58 9.87
N PRO A 59 -9.64 16.24 10.70
CA PRO A 59 -11.02 16.50 10.33
C PRO A 59 -11.11 17.99 9.98
N LYS A 60 -11.46 18.31 8.72
CA LYS A 60 -11.71 19.68 8.31
C LYS A 60 -12.85 20.18 9.18
N THR A 61 -12.52 20.99 10.19
CA THR A 61 -13.51 21.73 10.97
C THR A 61 -14.20 22.67 9.99
N THR A 62 -15.30 22.19 9.41
CA THR A 62 -16.21 23.04 8.65
C THR A 62 -16.92 23.88 9.71
N ARG A 63 -16.49 25.14 9.83
CA ARG A 63 -17.12 26.15 10.67
C ARG A 63 -18.22 26.85 9.88
#